data_AF-A0A381I6M4-F1
#
_entry.id   AF-A0A381I6M4-F1
#
_cell.length_a   1.000
_cell.length_b   1.000
_cell.length_c   1.000
_cell.angle_alpha   90.00
_cell.angle_beta   90.00
_cell.angle_gamma   90.00
#
_symmetry.space_group_name_H-M   'P 1'
#
loop_
_entity.id
_entity.type
_entity.pdbx_description
1 polymer ?
#
loop_
_entity_poly.entity_id
_entity_poly.type
_entity_poly.pdbx_seq_one_letter_code
_entity_poly.pdbx_strand_id
1 'polypeptide(L)'
;MGEAVKKEVVEWIKVIVIALVLAFAITRFIVPTIVKGESMYPTLVERDYLIVNRIAYKVGEPKYKDIIVFKTDLTEENGKKKDLVKRVYRGSW
;
A
#
# COMPACT_ATOMS: atom_id res chain seq x y z
N MET A 1 -30.51 8.67 -31.58
CA MET A 1 -29.72 9.34 -30.52
C MET A 1 -29.04 10.55 -31.12
N GLY A 2 -29.23 11.73 -30.54
CA GLY A 2 -28.62 12.96 -31.06
C GLY A 2 -27.09 12.91 -31.03
N GLU A 3 -26.45 13.49 -32.04
CA GLU A 3 -24.98 13.53 -32.17
C GLU A 3 -24.29 14.14 -30.94
N ALA A 4 -24.95 15.11 -30.27
CA ALA A 4 -24.49 15.66 -29.00
C ALA A 4 -24.40 14.58 -27.90
N VAL A 5 -25.43 13.73 -27.77
CA VAL A 5 -25.47 12.67 -26.75
C VAL A 5 -24.37 11.63 -26.97
N LYS A 6 -24.07 11.27 -28.23
CA LYS A 6 -22.96 10.35 -28.53
C LYS A 6 -21.60 10.92 -28.12
N LYS A 7 -21.36 12.22 -28.39
CA LYS A 7 -20.11 12.89 -27.99
C LYS A 7 -19.94 12.90 -26.48
N GLU A 8 -20.98 13.31 -25.75
CA GLU A 8 -20.98 13.33 -24.29
C GLU A 8 -20.66 11.94 -23.72
N VAL A 9 -21.33 10.89 -24.21
CA VAL A 9 -21.09 9.52 -23.74
C VAL A 9 -19.63 9.09 -23.97
N VAL A 10 -19.05 9.40 -25.13
CA VAL A 10 -17.65 9.07 -25.42
C VAL A 10 -16.68 9.83 -24.50
N GLU A 11 -16.98 11.09 -24.19
CA GLU A 11 -16.16 11.90 -23.28
C GLU A 11 -16.19 11.37 -21.85
N TRP A 12 -17.37 11.02 -21.35
CA TRP A 12 -17.53 10.36 -20.05
C TRP A 12 -16.82 9.01 -19.98
N ILE A 13 -16.87 8.20 -21.04
CA ILE A 13 -16.12 6.93 -21.09
C ILE A 13 -14.62 7.16 -20.97
N LYS A 14 -14.06 8.16 -21.67
CA LYS A 14 -12.62 8.48 -21.54
C LYS A 14 -12.25 8.85 -20.11
N VAL A 15 -13.06 9.67 -19.44
CA VAL A 15 -12.84 10.06 -18.05
C VAL A 15 -12.87 8.84 -17.13
N ILE A 16 -13.87 7.96 -17.29
CA ILE A 16 -13.99 6.73 -16.49
C ILE A 16 -12.78 5.82 -16.71
N VAL A 17 -12.34 5.63 -17.96
CA VAL A 17 -11.17 4.81 -18.28
C VAL A 17 -9.91 5.36 -17.61
N ILE A 18 -9.67 6.67 -17.66
CA ILE A 18 -8.52 7.30 -17.01
C ILE A 18 -8.60 7.12 -15.48
N ALA A 19 -9.77 7.34 -14.89
CA ALA A 19 -9.99 7.15 -13.46
C ALA A 19 -9.72 5.71 -13.02
N LEU A 20 -10.18 4.71 -13.79
CA LEU A 20 -9.93 3.30 -13.51
C LEU A 20 -8.44 2.95 -13.60
N VAL A 21 -7.71 3.47 -14.60
CA VAL A 21 -6.27 3.25 -14.73
C VAL A 21 -5.51 3.84 -13.54
N LEU A 22 -5.86 5.06 -13.13
CA LEU A 22 -5.26 5.70 -11.95
C LEU A 22 -5.57 4.95 -10.65
N ALA A 23 -6.84 4.56 -10.45
CA ALA A 23 -7.25 3.77 -9.29
C ALA A 23 -6.51 2.43 -9.24
N PHE A 24 -6.37 1.75 -10.39
CA PHE A 24 -5.64 0.50 -10.49
C PHE A 24 -4.15 0.69 -10.18
N ALA A 25 -3.50 1.74 -10.70
CA ALA A 25 -2.11 2.04 -10.40
C ALA A 25 -1.92 2.30 -8.89
N ILE A 26 -2.74 3.16 -8.29
CA ILE A 26 -2.66 3.50 -6.86
C ILE A 26 -2.85 2.25 -6.01
N THR A 27 -3.93 1.49 -6.22
CA THR A 27 -4.24 0.28 -5.42
C THR A 27 -3.22 -0.84 -5.61
N ARG A 28 -2.56 -0.91 -6.78
CA ARG A 28 -1.53 -1.92 -7.05
C ARG A 28 -0.22 -1.62 -6.34
N PHE A 29 0.16 -0.36 -6.28
CA PHE A 29 1.48 0.08 -5.78
C PHE A 29 1.47 0.50 -4.31
N ILE A 30 0.34 1.04 -3.84
CA ILE A 30 0.18 1.58 -2.49
C ILE A 30 -0.71 0.67 -1.68
N VAL A 31 -0.26 0.29 -0.49
CA VAL A 31 -1.09 -0.37 0.51
C VAL A 31 -1.11 0.44 1.79
N PRO A 32 -2.29 0.92 2.22
CA PRO A 32 -2.44 1.49 3.54
C PRO A 32 -2.41 0.36 4.59
N THR A 33 -1.56 0.50 5.59
CA THR A 33 -1.47 -0.40 6.75
C THR A 33 -1.61 0.42 8.02
N ILE A 34 -2.33 -0.11 9.00
CA ILE A 34 -2.48 0.53 10.32
C ILE A 34 -1.50 -0.12 11.28
N VAL A 35 -0.79 0.70 12.05
CA VAL A 35 0.11 0.24 13.10
C VAL A 35 -0.70 -0.40 14.23
N LYS A 36 -0.36 -1.64 14.58
CA LYS A 36 -0.94 -2.38 15.70
C LYS A 36 0.13 -2.63 16.77
N GLY A 37 -0.14 -2.19 18.00
CA GLY A 37 0.76 -2.34 19.15
C GLY A 37 1.93 -1.34 19.20
N GLU A 38 2.75 -1.46 20.24
CA GLU A 38 3.71 -0.40 20.63
C GLU A 38 5.17 -0.67 20.23
N SER A 39 5.44 -1.69 19.41
CA SER A 39 6.83 -2.16 19.17
C SER A 39 7.74 -1.17 18.42
N MET A 40 7.16 -0.08 17.89
CA MET A 40 7.86 0.99 17.20
C MET A 40 7.74 2.34 17.93
N TYR A 41 7.21 2.36 19.17
CA TYR A 41 7.20 3.56 19.99
C TYR A 41 8.63 4.01 20.31
N PRO A 42 8.94 5.33 20.30
CA PRO A 42 8.06 6.46 20.02
C PRO A 42 7.99 6.87 18.53
N THR A 43 8.60 6.10 17.61
CA THR A 43 8.62 6.46 16.18
C THR A 43 7.24 6.32 15.53
N LEU A 44 6.54 5.20 15.79
CA LEU A 44 5.20 4.94 15.29
C LEU A 44 4.30 4.61 16.46
N VAL A 45 3.14 5.27 16.51
CA VAL A 45 2.16 5.13 17.57
C VAL A 45 1.03 4.21 17.08
N GLU A 46 0.37 3.54 18.02
CA GLU A 46 -0.77 2.70 17.68
C GLU A 46 -1.83 3.51 16.91
N ARG A 47 -2.41 2.88 15.87
CA ARG A 47 -3.38 3.47 14.94
C ARG A 47 -2.84 4.48 13.93
N ASP A 48 -1.53 4.68 13.87
CA ASP A 48 -0.93 5.43 12.75
C ASP A 48 -1.19 4.74 11.41
N TYR A 49 -1.53 5.54 10.40
CA TYR A 49 -1.69 5.09 9.02
C TYR A 49 -0.35 5.16 8.28
N LEU A 50 0.09 4.01 7.76
CA LEU A 50 1.28 3.88 6.95
C LEU A 50 0.92 3.65 5.49
N ILE A 51 1.60 4.36 4.59
CA ILE A 51 1.50 4.17 3.15
C ILE A 51 2.72 3.36 2.71
N VAL A 52 2.52 2.08 2.38
CA VAL A 52 3.60 1.18 2.01
C VAL A 52 3.74 1.12 0.49
N ASN A 53 4.95 1.42 0.00
CA ASN A 53 5.30 1.26 -1.42
C ASN A 53 5.70 -0.19 -1.73
N ARG A 54 4.84 -0.93 -2.45
CA ARG A 54 5.12 -2.31 -2.84
C ARG A 54 6.25 -2.46 -3.87
N ILE A 55 6.52 -1.43 -4.68
CA ILE A 55 7.57 -1.48 -5.72
C ILE A 55 8.94 -1.58 -5.08
N ALA A 56 9.15 -0.92 -3.94
CA ALA A 56 10.43 -0.93 -3.22
C ALA A 56 10.91 -2.37 -2.93
N TYR A 57 9.99 -3.29 -2.56
CA TYR A 57 10.31 -4.70 -2.30
C TYR A 57 10.69 -5.52 -3.54
N LYS A 58 10.43 -5.01 -4.76
CA LYS A 58 10.74 -5.70 -6.01
C LYS A 58 12.02 -5.20 -6.67
N VAL A 59 12.38 -3.95 -6.43
CA VAL A 59 13.45 -3.25 -7.17
C VAL A 59 14.77 -3.25 -6.42
N GLY A 60 14.77 -3.45 -5.10
CA GLY A 60 16.02 -3.52 -4.35
C GLY A 60 15.84 -4.02 -2.92
N GLU A 61 16.97 -4.14 -2.25
CA GLU A 61 17.02 -4.48 -0.83
C GLU A 61 16.74 -3.24 0.04
N PRO A 62 16.06 -3.40 1.18
CA PRO A 62 15.86 -2.32 2.14
C PRO A 62 17.19 -1.73 2.61
N LYS A 63 17.27 -0.41 2.68
CA LYS A 63 18.47 0.30 3.14
C LYS A 63 18.48 0.44 4.66
N TYR A 64 19.66 0.76 5.19
CA TYR A 64 19.82 1.12 6.60
C TYR A 64 18.84 2.24 6.98
N LYS A 65 18.10 2.03 8.07
CA LYS A 65 17.02 2.86 8.63
C LYS A 65 15.66 2.82 7.92
N ASP A 66 15.49 2.05 6.84
CA ASP A 66 14.18 1.89 6.21
C ASP A 66 13.19 1.24 7.17
N ILE A 67 11.92 1.65 7.10
CA ILE A 67 10.83 1.00 7.82
C ILE A 67 10.15 0.05 6.84
N ILE A 68 10.21 -1.24 7.14
CA ILE A 68 9.65 -2.29 6.30
C ILE A 68 8.49 -2.98 6.99
N VAL A 69 7.59 -3.51 6.16
CA VAL A 69 6.47 -4.36 6.56
C VAL A 69 6.70 -5.73 5.96
N PHE A 70 6.78 -6.75 6.81
CA PHE A 70 6.99 -8.13 6.37
C PHE A 70 5.95 -9.06 7.00
N LYS A 71 5.67 -10.14 6.26
CA LYS A 71 4.77 -11.18 6.72
C LYS A 71 5.50 -12.09 7.68
N THR A 72 4.86 -12.43 8.78
CA THR A 72 5.36 -13.43 9.71
C THR A 72 4.50 -14.68 9.69
N ASP A 73 5.06 -15.79 10.13
CA ASP A 73 4.29 -17.02 10.40
C ASP A 73 3.53 -16.96 11.73
N LEU A 74 3.61 -15.84 12.44
CA LEU A 74 2.77 -15.58 13.60
C LEU A 74 1.32 -15.41 13.14
N THR A 75 0.42 -16.12 13.78
CA THR A 75 -1.01 -16.07 13.50
C THR A 75 -1.68 -15.10 14.46
N GLU A 76 -2.50 -14.17 13.95
CA GLU A 76 -3.44 -13.40 14.76
C GLU A 76 -4.51 -14.35 15.35
N GLU A 77 -5.22 -13.92 16.40
CA GLU A 77 -6.30 -14.70 17.03
C GLU A 77 -7.39 -15.17 16.05
N ASN A 78 -7.53 -14.48 14.92
CA ASN A 78 -8.48 -14.77 13.85
C ASN A 78 -7.96 -15.78 12.79
N GLY A 79 -6.79 -16.39 12.99
CA GLY A 79 -6.22 -17.36 12.05
C GLY A 79 -5.44 -16.77 10.87
N LYS A 80 -5.30 -15.44 10.77
CA LYS A 80 -4.56 -14.79 9.67
C LYS A 80 -3.09 -14.57 10.04
N LYS A 81 -2.19 -14.68 9.06
CA LYS A 81 -0.78 -14.31 9.23
C LYS A 81 -0.65 -12.83 9.59
N LYS A 82 0.19 -12.52 10.58
CA LYS A 82 0.42 -11.18 11.09
C LYS A 82 1.49 -10.47 10.27
N ASP A 83 1.17 -9.26 9.81
CA ASP A 83 2.15 -8.36 9.22
C ASP A 83 2.82 -7.55 10.36
N LEU A 84 4.16 -7.50 10.36
CA LEU A 84 4.94 -6.72 11.34
C LEU A 84 5.66 -5.57 10.68
N VAL A 85 5.75 -4.45 11.41
CA VAL A 85 6.49 -3.24 11.01
C VAL A 85 7.79 -3.18 11.82
N LYS A 86 8.94 -3.08 11.15
CA LYS A 86 10.26 -2.94 11.80
C LYS A 86 11.16 -1.96 11.06
N ARG A 87 12.13 -1.38 11.78
CA ARG A 87 13.19 -0.54 11.22
C ARG A 87 14.45 -1.36 10.94
N VAL A 88 15.07 -1.12 9.80
CA VAL A 88 16.27 -1.82 9.35
C VAL A 88 17.53 -1.26 10.01
N TYR A 89 18.33 -2.10 10.69
CA TYR A 89 19.59 -1.69 11.33
C TYR A 89 20.85 -2.40 10.79
N ARG A 90 20.74 -3.58 10.16
CA ARG A 90 21.86 -4.30 9.54
C ARG A 90 21.36 -4.98 8.26
N GLY A 91 22.12 -4.89 7.17
CA GLY A 91 21.72 -5.29 5.80
C GLY A 91 21.69 -6.79 5.54
N SER A 92 21.06 -7.56 6.42
CA SER A 92 20.86 -9.00 6.25
C SER A 92 19.60 -9.38 7.00
N TRP A 93 18.51 -9.64 6.24
CA TRP A 93 17.17 -10.01 6.70
C TRP A 93 16.81 -11.37 6.14
#